data_AF-A0A956P706-F1
#
_entry.id   AF-A0A956P706-F1
#
_cell.length_a   1.000
_cell.length_b   1.000
_cell.length_c   1.000
_cell.angle_alpha   90.00
_cell.angle_beta   90.00
_cell.angle_gamma   90.00
#
_symmetry.space_group_name_H-M   'P 1'
#
loop_
_entity.id
_entity.type
_entity.pdbx_description
1 polymer ?
#
loop_
_entity_poly.entity_id
_entity_poly.type
_entity_poly.pdbx_seq_one_letter_code
_entity_poly.pdbx_strand_id
1 'polypeptide(L)'
;MKKRELCMWRLSTLFFLCAVTVGDAREFVIPELRNYDSEDQLDHSKRVHSYPYITSDGFRAACDFWIDEARVPFDPCHVKTGDIIYLNPYYLDFFFDYVHPEIKVPYVLLTTNSTVSCPGKYACYLDERTLACWFTKNPDYRHPKLKPIPLGFANAYFSFGDVRVIKRVRTFPSQYRDVLLLMNFKVADDRIWRKPVYDLFKNEPFCYNAPQKSFYEYLYDMSRSKFLLSPAGAGVDCYRTWEALLFGCIPIVKRSTIDSLFKDLPVVIIDDWRQVTRDFLEKKYKQMSKIKYRREKLFMPYWLNKIKKAQKKVRIRYGSK
;
A
#
# COMPACT_ATOMS: atom_id res chain seq x y z
N MET A 1 32.81 -21.12 -30.76
CA MET A 1 34.17 -20.73 -30.33
C MET A 1 34.55 -19.41 -30.99
N LYS A 2 34.51 -18.29 -30.24
CA LYS A 2 35.13 -16.97 -30.48
C LYS A 2 34.64 -16.05 -29.34
N LYS A 3 35.24 -16.17 -28.15
CA LYS A 3 36.26 -15.26 -27.56
C LYS A 3 35.87 -13.77 -27.61
N ARG A 4 35.46 -13.30 -26.41
CA ARG A 4 35.63 -11.99 -25.76
C ARG A 4 36.23 -10.85 -26.59
N GLU A 5 35.55 -9.71 -26.56
CA GLU A 5 36.20 -8.41 -26.42
C GLU A 5 35.58 -7.68 -25.22
N LEU A 6 36.38 -7.54 -24.15
CA LEU A 6 36.16 -6.56 -23.09
C LEU A 6 36.68 -5.22 -23.61
N CYS A 7 35.82 -4.21 -23.69
CA CYS A 7 36.28 -2.83 -23.83
C CYS A 7 36.40 -2.23 -22.42
N MET A 8 37.63 -2.12 -21.91
CA MET A 8 37.95 -1.33 -20.72
C MET A 8 38.00 0.15 -21.12
N TRP A 9 37.22 1.00 -20.46
CA TRP A 9 37.48 2.43 -20.38
C TRP A 9 37.67 2.84 -18.91
N ARG A 10 38.81 3.48 -18.63
CA ARG A 10 39.17 4.03 -17.31
C ARG A 10 38.54 5.43 -17.13
N LEU A 11 37.85 5.58 -16.01
CA LEU A 11 37.76 6.73 -15.09
C LEU A 11 37.44 8.13 -15.67
N SER A 12 36.23 8.61 -15.37
CA SER A 12 36.01 9.90 -14.71
C SER A 12 34.54 10.06 -14.29
N THR A 13 34.34 10.43 -13.02
CA THR A 13 33.07 10.76 -12.35
C THR A 13 32.23 9.57 -11.83
N LEU A 14 32.01 9.56 -10.51
CA LEU A 14 31.42 8.49 -9.71
C LEU A 14 30.04 8.04 -10.22
N PHE A 15 29.98 6.83 -10.78
CA PHE A 15 28.76 6.06 -11.01
C PHE A 15 29.04 4.62 -10.57
N PHE A 16 28.39 4.16 -9.49
CA PHE A 16 28.55 2.80 -8.98
C PHE A 16 27.42 1.91 -9.51
N LEU A 17 27.68 1.24 -10.63
CA LEU A 17 26.96 0.02 -11.02
C LEU A 17 27.39 -1.11 -10.10
N CYS A 18 26.55 -1.52 -9.14
CA CYS A 18 26.78 -2.73 -8.37
C CYS A 18 26.29 -3.95 -9.17
N ALA A 19 27.22 -4.68 -9.78
CA ALA A 19 26.95 -6.03 -10.27
C ALA A 19 26.81 -6.97 -9.07
N VAL A 20 25.65 -7.63 -8.93
CA VAL A 20 25.46 -8.69 -7.92
C VAL A 20 25.56 -10.04 -8.62
N THR A 21 26.54 -10.84 -8.22
CA THR A 21 26.68 -12.23 -8.64
C THR A 21 25.72 -13.08 -7.82
N VAL A 22 24.72 -13.67 -8.47
CA VAL A 22 23.89 -14.75 -7.90
C VAL A 22 24.35 -16.06 -8.56
N GLY A 23 24.35 -17.16 -7.80
CA GLY A 23 24.96 -18.46 -8.15
C GLY A 23 24.69 -18.93 -9.59
N ASP A 24 25.71 -19.55 -10.18
CA ASP A 24 25.89 -19.84 -11.62
C ASP A 24 25.82 -18.61 -12.53
N ALA A 25 26.73 -17.67 -12.22
CA ALA A 25 27.35 -16.69 -13.10
C ALA A 25 26.44 -16.04 -14.16
N ARG A 26 25.44 -15.28 -13.70
CA ARG A 26 24.86 -14.16 -14.45
C ARG A 26 25.02 -12.88 -13.64
N GLU A 27 25.73 -11.90 -14.20
CA GLU A 27 25.79 -10.56 -13.63
C GLU A 27 24.48 -9.84 -13.94
N PHE A 28 23.72 -9.47 -12.90
CA PHE A 28 22.57 -8.59 -13.06
C PHE A 28 23.03 -7.14 -12.94
N VAL A 29 22.72 -6.33 -13.96
CA VAL A 29 22.87 -4.87 -13.88
C VAL A 29 21.68 -4.34 -13.08
N ILE A 30 21.94 -3.87 -11.86
CA ILE A 30 20.94 -3.18 -11.05
C ILE A 30 20.88 -1.73 -11.55
N PRO A 31 19.74 -1.25 -12.07
CA PRO A 31 19.59 0.17 -12.40
C PRO A 31 19.87 1.01 -11.16
N GLU A 32 20.51 2.16 -11.31
CA GLU A 32 20.79 3.07 -10.20
C GLU A 32 19.55 3.21 -9.31
N LEU A 33 19.75 2.93 -8.02
CA LEU A 33 18.81 3.33 -6.98
C LEU A 33 18.68 4.84 -7.12
N ARG A 34 17.63 5.32 -7.79
CA ARG A 34 17.28 6.74 -7.71
C ARG A 34 17.11 7.00 -6.22
N ASN A 35 18.01 7.82 -5.66
CA ASN A 35 17.80 8.47 -4.39
C ASN A 35 16.53 9.31 -4.56
N TYR A 36 15.38 8.70 -4.32
CA TYR A 36 14.14 9.43 -4.26
C TYR A 36 14.14 10.13 -2.91
N ASP A 37 14.36 11.44 -2.97
CA ASP A 37 14.23 12.36 -1.85
C ASP A 37 12.89 12.13 -1.16
N SER A 38 12.94 11.47 0.00
CA SER A 38 11.92 11.58 1.02
C SER A 38 12.64 11.98 2.30
N GLU A 39 12.12 13.02 2.95
CA GLU A 39 12.68 13.80 4.07
C GLU A 39 13.14 13.00 5.32
N ASP A 40 13.13 11.67 5.28
CA ASP A 40 13.72 10.80 6.29
C ASP A 40 14.62 9.78 5.57
N GLN A 41 15.94 9.86 5.77
CA GLN A 41 16.85 8.81 5.31
C GLN A 41 16.43 7.47 5.95
N LEU A 42 15.95 6.54 5.10
CA LEU A 42 15.40 5.26 5.53
C LEU A 42 16.49 4.40 6.17
N ASP A 43 16.42 4.22 7.48
CA ASP A 43 17.25 3.22 8.18
C ASP A 43 16.69 1.81 7.91
N HIS A 44 17.22 1.17 6.88
CA HIS A 44 16.80 -0.16 6.45
C HIS A 44 16.98 -1.26 7.51
N SER A 45 17.83 -1.04 8.52
CA SER A 45 18.00 -1.98 9.65
C SER A 45 16.75 -2.05 10.55
N LYS A 46 15.83 -1.08 10.42
CA LYS A 46 14.61 -0.95 11.24
C LYS A 46 13.34 -1.47 10.56
N ARG A 47 13.44 -2.21 9.45
CA ARG A 47 12.25 -2.80 8.78
C ARG A 47 11.67 -3.96 9.59
N VAL A 48 10.77 -3.62 10.50
CA VAL A 48 10.07 -4.57 11.37
C VAL A 48 8.59 -4.59 11.03
N HIS A 49 8.01 -5.78 10.88
CA HIS A 49 6.58 -5.91 10.65
C HIS A 49 5.76 -5.46 11.87
N SER A 50 4.61 -4.83 11.63
CA SER A 50 3.73 -4.31 12.69
C SER A 50 2.55 -5.22 13.03
N TYR A 51 2.73 -6.54 12.94
CA TYR A 51 1.64 -7.52 13.17
C TYR A 51 0.90 -7.25 14.51
N PRO A 52 -0.44 -7.25 14.54
CA PRO A 52 -1.37 -7.67 13.48
C PRO A 52 -1.82 -6.55 12.52
N TYR A 53 -1.21 -5.37 12.57
CA TYR A 53 -1.59 -4.25 11.71
C TYR A 53 -1.09 -4.43 10.28
N ILE A 54 -1.92 -3.99 9.33
CA ILE A 54 -1.60 -4.04 7.90
C ILE A 54 -0.48 -3.04 7.63
N THR A 55 0.65 -3.50 7.12
CA THR A 55 1.81 -2.67 6.74
C THR A 55 2.48 -3.31 5.53
N SER A 56 3.22 -2.52 4.74
CA SER A 56 3.99 -3.08 3.63
C SER A 56 5.06 -4.06 4.12
N ASP A 57 5.72 -3.76 5.23
CA ASP A 57 6.70 -4.65 5.86
C ASP A 57 6.07 -5.95 6.36
N GLY A 58 4.82 -5.92 6.82
CA GLY A 58 4.09 -7.14 7.17
C GLY A 58 3.76 -8.01 5.94
N PHE A 59 3.45 -7.42 4.79
CA PHE A 59 3.29 -8.18 3.55
C PHE A 59 4.62 -8.75 3.07
N ARG A 60 5.69 -7.94 3.10
CA ARG A 60 7.05 -8.34 2.75
C ARG A 60 7.50 -9.56 3.56
N ALA A 61 7.34 -9.52 4.88
CA ALA A 61 7.75 -10.60 5.77
C ALA A 61 7.02 -11.94 5.52
N ALA A 62 5.89 -11.92 4.81
CA ALA A 62 5.11 -13.11 4.50
C ALA A 62 5.35 -13.69 3.08
N CYS A 63 6.23 -13.05 2.30
CA CYS A 63 6.59 -13.45 0.94
C CYS A 63 7.81 -14.36 0.93
N ASP A 64 7.94 -15.16 -0.13
CA ASP A 64 9.01 -16.14 -0.30
C ASP A 64 10.28 -15.47 -0.87
N PHE A 65 10.10 -14.46 -1.73
CA PHE A 65 11.17 -13.65 -2.32
C PHE A 65 10.82 -12.15 -2.24
N TRP A 66 11.81 -11.27 -2.31
CA TRP A 66 11.60 -9.83 -2.33
C TRP A 66 12.63 -9.07 -3.18
N ILE A 67 12.18 -8.00 -3.83
CA ILE A 67 13.01 -6.98 -4.47
C ILE A 67 12.56 -5.62 -3.95
N ASP A 68 13.49 -4.92 -3.30
CA ASP A 68 13.28 -3.59 -2.73
C ASP A 68 14.62 -2.87 -2.51
N GLU A 69 14.56 -1.68 -1.91
CA GLU A 69 15.72 -0.81 -1.63
C GLU A 69 16.80 -1.49 -0.78
N ALA A 70 16.42 -2.47 0.04
CA ALA A 70 17.34 -3.16 0.94
C ALA A 70 17.93 -4.44 0.33
N ARG A 71 17.36 -4.97 -0.76
CA ARG A 71 17.83 -6.22 -1.37
C ARG A 71 17.47 -6.32 -2.85
N VAL A 72 18.51 -6.44 -3.67
CA VAL A 72 18.42 -6.77 -5.10
C VAL A 72 19.63 -7.66 -5.47
N PRO A 73 19.48 -8.74 -6.27
CA PRO A 73 18.31 -9.60 -6.52
C PRO A 73 18.43 -11.00 -5.85
N PHE A 74 17.41 -11.84 -6.01
CA PHE A 74 17.46 -13.29 -5.72
C PHE A 74 17.59 -14.09 -7.03
N ASP A 75 17.93 -15.37 -6.94
CA ASP A 75 18.03 -16.25 -8.12
C ASP A 75 16.63 -16.63 -8.67
N PRO A 76 16.24 -16.19 -9.88
CA PRO A 76 14.94 -16.54 -10.47
C PRO A 76 14.73 -18.05 -10.65
N CYS A 77 15.80 -18.83 -10.80
CA CYS A 77 15.75 -20.28 -10.98
C CYS A 77 15.26 -21.01 -9.71
N HIS A 78 15.36 -20.39 -8.54
CA HIS A 78 14.89 -20.96 -7.28
C HIS A 78 13.40 -20.75 -7.00
N VAL A 79 12.71 -19.94 -7.82
CA VAL A 79 11.27 -19.73 -7.67
C VAL A 79 10.52 -21.02 -7.96
N LYS A 80 9.63 -21.42 -7.04
CA LYS A 80 8.76 -22.59 -7.21
C LYS A 80 7.33 -22.15 -7.52
N THR A 81 6.56 -23.06 -8.12
CA THR A 81 5.16 -22.80 -8.47
C THR A 81 4.37 -22.29 -7.26
N GLY A 82 3.75 -21.12 -7.43
CA GLY A 82 2.92 -20.45 -6.44
C GLY A 82 3.68 -19.66 -5.38
N ASP A 83 5.01 -19.59 -5.43
CA ASP A 83 5.76 -18.70 -4.54
C ASP A 83 5.33 -17.24 -4.74
N ILE A 84 5.40 -16.49 -3.63
CA ILE A 84 4.97 -15.10 -3.57
C ILE A 84 6.22 -14.22 -3.62
N ILE A 85 6.27 -13.35 -4.63
CA ILE A 85 7.35 -12.39 -4.83
C ILE A 85 6.84 -11.02 -4.41
N TYR A 86 7.46 -10.46 -3.37
CA TYR A 86 7.29 -9.06 -3.00
C TYR A 86 8.10 -8.17 -3.93
N LEU A 87 7.51 -7.07 -4.39
CA LEU A 87 8.19 -6.12 -5.24
C LEU A 87 7.80 -4.69 -4.84
N ASN A 88 8.79 -3.86 -4.51
CA ASN A 88 8.55 -2.42 -4.47
C ASN A 88 8.32 -1.92 -5.92
N PRO A 89 7.20 -1.26 -6.23
CA PRO A 89 6.87 -0.85 -7.61
C PRO A 89 7.93 -0.01 -8.33
N TYR A 90 8.86 0.65 -7.62
CA TYR A 90 9.96 1.36 -8.26
C TYR A 90 10.91 0.44 -9.06
N TYR A 91 10.87 -0.88 -8.83
CA TYR A 91 11.66 -1.87 -9.57
C TYR A 91 10.84 -2.66 -10.60
N LEU A 92 9.67 -2.17 -11.02
CA LEU A 92 8.87 -2.87 -12.03
C LEU A 92 9.61 -3.03 -13.36
N ASP A 93 10.34 -2.00 -13.82
CA ASP A 93 11.14 -2.06 -15.04
C ASP A 93 12.19 -3.19 -14.92
N PHE A 94 13.03 -3.10 -13.88
CA PHE A 94 14.03 -4.13 -13.60
C PHE A 94 13.44 -5.55 -13.50
N PHE A 95 12.33 -5.68 -12.78
CA PHE A 95 11.69 -6.97 -12.59
C PHE A 95 11.18 -7.55 -13.91
N PHE A 96 10.44 -6.78 -14.71
CA PHE A 96 9.86 -7.29 -15.94
C PHE A 96 10.87 -7.45 -17.08
N ASP A 97 11.93 -6.65 -17.10
CA ASP A 97 12.98 -6.72 -18.13
C ASP A 97 14.00 -7.84 -17.86
N TYR A 98 14.35 -8.11 -16.59
CA TYR A 98 15.48 -8.99 -16.26
C TYR A 98 15.14 -10.18 -15.36
N VAL A 99 14.18 -10.07 -14.45
CA VAL A 99 13.88 -11.13 -13.47
C VAL A 99 12.77 -12.04 -13.99
N HIS A 100 11.67 -11.44 -14.41
CA HIS A 100 10.47 -12.13 -14.88
C HIS A 100 10.74 -13.09 -16.05
N PRO A 101 11.53 -12.73 -17.10
CA PRO A 101 11.80 -13.64 -18.20
C PRO A 101 12.50 -14.93 -17.78
N GLU A 102 13.24 -14.90 -16.67
CA GLU A 102 13.97 -16.05 -16.13
C GLU A 102 13.11 -16.95 -15.24
N ILE A 103 11.98 -16.48 -14.73
CA ILE A 103 11.07 -17.29 -13.92
C ILE A 103 10.22 -18.19 -14.84
N LYS A 104 10.50 -19.49 -14.85
CA LYS A 104 9.83 -20.47 -15.73
C LYS A 104 8.55 -21.09 -15.17
N VAL A 105 8.21 -20.78 -13.92
CA VAL A 105 7.04 -21.36 -13.23
C VAL A 105 6.00 -20.29 -12.85
N PRO A 106 4.71 -20.65 -12.71
CA PRO A 106 3.70 -19.69 -12.30
C PRO A 106 3.89 -19.19 -10.87
N TYR A 107 3.90 -17.87 -10.65
CA TYR A 107 4.11 -17.23 -9.35
C TYR A 107 3.02 -16.21 -9.00
N VAL A 108 3.02 -15.75 -7.74
CA VAL A 108 2.15 -14.67 -7.26
C VAL A 108 3.00 -13.42 -7.04
N LEU A 109 2.64 -12.30 -7.66
CA LEU A 109 3.29 -11.01 -7.45
C LEU A 109 2.55 -10.20 -6.38
N LEU A 110 3.28 -9.55 -5.47
CA LEU A 110 2.74 -8.63 -4.48
C LEU A 110 3.51 -7.31 -4.54
N THR A 111 2.83 -6.24 -4.98
CA THR A 111 3.43 -4.91 -5.09
C THR A 111 2.87 -3.92 -4.08
N THR A 112 3.73 -3.36 -3.24
CA THR A 112 3.38 -2.34 -2.22
C THR A 112 4.59 -1.48 -1.85
N ASN A 113 4.44 -0.58 -0.88
CA ASN A 113 5.48 0.32 -0.37
C ASN A 113 5.89 1.46 -1.29
N SER A 114 5.03 1.84 -2.23
CA SER A 114 5.21 3.06 -3.02
C SER A 114 3.86 3.72 -3.33
N THR A 115 3.91 4.88 -3.97
CA THR A 115 2.72 5.61 -4.45
C THR A 115 2.26 5.16 -5.84
N VAL A 116 3.11 4.43 -6.57
CA VAL A 116 2.90 3.97 -7.95
C VAL A 116 1.66 3.09 -8.05
N SER A 117 0.87 3.30 -9.10
CA SER A 117 -0.27 2.45 -9.44
C SER A 117 0.18 1.31 -10.36
N CYS A 118 -0.45 0.15 -10.23
CA CYS A 118 -0.14 -1.04 -11.02
C CYS A 118 -1.41 -1.57 -11.71
N PRO A 119 -1.31 -2.25 -12.85
CA PRO A 119 -0.10 -2.60 -13.59
C PRO A 119 0.49 -1.47 -14.43
N GLY A 120 -0.21 -0.35 -14.65
CA GLY A 120 0.28 0.70 -15.56
C GLY A 120 0.65 0.14 -16.94
N LYS A 121 1.86 0.46 -17.43
CA LYS A 121 2.38 -0.05 -18.71
C LYS A 121 2.64 -1.57 -18.75
N TYR A 122 2.65 -2.24 -17.60
CA TYR A 122 2.91 -3.69 -17.47
C TYR A 122 1.63 -4.53 -17.56
N ALA A 123 0.52 -3.96 -18.05
CA ALA A 123 -0.75 -4.66 -18.14
C ALA A 123 -0.69 -5.91 -19.03
N CYS A 124 0.16 -5.94 -20.05
CA CYS A 124 0.35 -7.09 -20.94
C CYS A 124 0.77 -8.36 -20.19
N TYR A 125 1.56 -8.26 -19.11
CA TYR A 125 1.99 -9.41 -18.32
C TYR A 125 0.83 -10.08 -17.56
N LEU A 126 -0.32 -9.43 -17.42
CA LEU A 126 -1.51 -10.04 -16.83
C LEU A 126 -2.09 -11.16 -17.70
N ASP A 127 -1.78 -11.20 -19.00
CA ASP A 127 -2.21 -12.27 -19.90
C ASP A 127 -1.27 -13.48 -19.83
N GLU A 128 -0.03 -13.30 -19.36
CA GLU A 128 0.96 -14.37 -19.28
C GLU A 128 0.64 -15.43 -18.22
N ARG A 129 0.92 -16.70 -18.53
CA ARG A 129 0.66 -17.82 -17.62
C ARG A 129 1.54 -17.79 -16.37
N THR A 130 2.77 -17.31 -16.50
CA THR A 130 3.80 -17.20 -15.45
C THR A 130 3.35 -16.26 -14.34
N LEU A 131 2.83 -15.07 -14.66
CA LEU A 131 2.20 -14.20 -13.68
C LEU A 131 0.77 -14.69 -13.37
N ALA A 132 0.64 -15.54 -12.35
CA ALA A 132 -0.61 -16.24 -12.06
C ALA A 132 -1.63 -15.39 -11.26
N CYS A 133 -1.14 -14.49 -10.42
CA CYS A 133 -1.93 -13.56 -9.61
C CYS A 133 -1.07 -12.36 -9.23
N TRP A 134 -1.64 -11.16 -9.20
CA TRP A 134 -0.96 -9.94 -8.82
C TRP A 134 -1.77 -9.18 -7.77
N PHE A 135 -1.27 -9.13 -6.54
CA PHE A 135 -1.79 -8.28 -5.49
C PHE A 135 -1.11 -6.90 -5.52
N THR A 136 -1.88 -5.82 -5.55
CA THR A 136 -1.34 -4.46 -5.53
C THR A 136 -2.18 -3.52 -4.68
N LYS A 137 -1.54 -2.54 -4.05
CA LYS A 137 -2.23 -1.53 -3.25
C LYS A 137 -3.08 -0.58 -4.10
N ASN A 138 -2.52 -0.09 -5.20
CA ASN A 138 -3.13 0.94 -6.05
C ASN A 138 -3.41 0.36 -7.45
N PRO A 139 -4.43 -0.50 -7.65
CA PRO A 139 -4.76 -0.95 -8.98
C PRO A 139 -5.30 0.19 -9.84
N ASP A 140 -4.72 0.41 -11.02
CA ASP A 140 -5.25 1.32 -12.05
C ASP A 140 -6.02 0.59 -13.17
N TYR A 141 -6.06 -0.74 -13.10
CA TYR A 141 -6.67 -1.60 -14.11
C TYR A 141 -7.63 -2.63 -13.49
N ARG A 142 -8.58 -3.15 -14.28
CA ARG A 142 -9.48 -4.24 -13.85
C ARG A 142 -9.11 -5.51 -14.59
N HIS A 143 -8.66 -6.52 -13.85
CA HIS A 143 -8.31 -7.82 -14.42
C HIS A 143 -8.54 -8.96 -13.43
N PRO A 144 -8.95 -10.18 -13.86
CA PRO A 144 -9.15 -11.31 -12.96
C PRO A 144 -7.92 -11.72 -12.14
N LYS A 145 -6.70 -11.46 -12.63
CA LYS A 145 -5.44 -11.72 -11.89
C LYS A 145 -5.02 -10.55 -11.00
N LEU A 146 -5.44 -9.32 -11.28
CA LEU A 146 -5.08 -8.14 -10.50
C LEU A 146 -6.04 -7.98 -9.31
N LYS A 147 -5.51 -7.95 -8.09
CA LYS A 147 -6.28 -7.94 -6.84
C LYS A 147 -5.84 -6.77 -5.96
N PRO A 148 -6.76 -5.88 -5.55
CA PRO A 148 -6.41 -4.86 -4.59
C PRO A 148 -6.08 -5.48 -3.22
N ILE A 149 -5.07 -4.89 -2.57
CA ILE A 149 -4.76 -5.04 -1.14
C ILE A 149 -4.82 -3.66 -0.47
N PRO A 150 -5.11 -3.59 0.84
CA PRO A 150 -5.09 -2.35 1.60
C PRO A 150 -3.70 -1.69 1.66
N LEU A 151 -3.65 -0.36 1.67
CA LEU A 151 -2.46 0.38 2.12
C LEU A 151 -2.15 0.08 3.59
N GLY A 152 -3.19 0.05 4.43
CA GLY A 152 -3.05 -0.18 5.86
C GLY A 152 -2.45 1.02 6.58
N PHE A 153 -1.49 0.76 7.46
CA PHE A 153 -0.77 1.72 8.29
C PHE A 153 0.63 1.96 7.75
N ALA A 154 1.21 3.08 8.14
CA ALA A 154 2.61 3.35 7.85
C ALA A 154 3.50 2.28 8.51
N ASN A 155 4.61 1.94 7.86
CA ASN A 155 5.60 1.03 8.46
C ASN A 155 6.19 1.65 9.74
N ALA A 156 6.67 0.79 10.65
CA ALA A 156 7.10 1.20 12.00
C ALA A 156 8.29 2.16 12.04
N TYR A 157 9.07 2.26 10.96
CA TYR A 157 10.18 3.20 10.85
C TYR A 157 9.73 4.64 10.55
N PHE A 158 8.47 4.85 10.17
CA PHE A 158 7.88 6.19 10.12
C PHE A 158 7.40 6.61 11.52
N SER A 159 7.59 7.89 11.86
CA SER A 159 7.12 8.45 13.13
C SER A 159 5.59 8.32 13.32
N PHE A 160 4.84 8.35 12.22
CA PHE A 160 3.39 8.13 12.17
C PHE A 160 3.00 6.65 11.94
N GLY A 161 3.94 5.72 12.12
CA GLY A 161 3.73 4.26 12.11
C GLY A 161 3.91 3.61 13.49
N ASP A 162 4.07 4.41 14.56
CA ASP A 162 4.38 3.88 15.88
C ASP A 162 3.20 3.10 16.50
N VAL A 163 3.34 1.77 16.50
CA VAL A 163 2.36 0.83 17.05
C VAL A 163 2.09 1.04 18.54
N ARG A 164 3.01 1.63 19.30
CA ARG A 164 2.83 1.93 20.73
C ARG A 164 1.80 3.03 20.90
N VAL A 165 1.86 4.06 20.05
CA VAL A 165 0.87 5.14 20.03
C VAL A 165 -0.50 4.59 19.63
N ILE A 166 -0.56 3.74 18.58
CA ILE A 166 -1.81 3.08 18.16
C ILE A 166 -2.42 2.29 19.32
N LYS A 167 -1.64 1.46 20.02
CA LYS A 167 -2.11 0.67 21.16
C LYS A 167 -2.60 1.57 22.29
N ARG A 168 -1.85 2.63 22.63
CA ARG A 168 -2.19 3.58 23.69
C ARG A 168 -3.51 4.30 23.42
N VAL A 169 -3.74 4.77 22.20
CA VAL A 169 -5.02 5.46 21.89
C VAL A 169 -6.19 4.48 21.91
N ARG A 170 -5.97 3.22 21.55
CA ARG A 170 -7.02 2.19 21.57
C ARG A 170 -7.48 1.76 22.96
N THR A 171 -6.72 2.03 24.02
CA THR A 171 -7.14 1.71 25.39
C THR A 171 -8.13 2.73 25.95
N PHE A 172 -8.27 3.90 25.34
CA PHE A 172 -9.26 4.88 25.79
C PHE A 172 -10.66 4.38 25.41
N PRO A 173 -11.58 4.25 26.39
CA PRO A 173 -12.96 3.93 26.08
C PRO A 173 -13.53 5.07 25.22
N SER A 174 -14.15 4.72 24.10
CA SER A 174 -14.83 5.66 23.19
C SER A 174 -16.09 6.20 23.89
N GLN A 175 -15.90 7.03 24.90
CA GLN A 175 -16.98 7.69 25.61
C GLN A 175 -17.23 8.99 24.86
N TYR A 176 -18.17 8.90 23.91
CA TYR A 176 -18.72 9.99 23.09
C TYR A 176 -17.87 10.42 21.89
N ARG A 177 -18.47 10.29 20.69
CA ARG A 177 -17.99 10.92 19.46
C ARG A 177 -18.67 12.27 19.32
N ASP A 178 -18.04 13.32 19.82
CA ASP A 178 -18.55 14.69 19.90
C ASP A 178 -18.24 15.50 18.64
N VAL A 179 -17.24 15.10 17.85
CA VAL A 179 -16.91 15.75 16.56
C VAL A 179 -17.70 15.07 15.44
N LEU A 180 -18.52 15.82 14.69
CA LEU A 180 -19.28 15.26 13.57
C LEU A 180 -18.35 14.90 12.40
N LEU A 181 -17.56 15.85 11.92
CA LEU A 181 -16.65 15.68 10.80
C LEU A 181 -15.26 16.18 11.16
N LEU A 182 -14.25 15.33 11.00
CA LEU A 182 -12.84 15.69 11.10
C LEU A 182 -12.27 15.98 9.73
N MET A 183 -11.56 17.10 9.60
CA MET A 183 -10.67 17.39 8.49
C MET A 183 -9.25 17.47 9.00
N ASN A 184 -8.43 16.48 8.64
CA ASN A 184 -7.01 16.46 8.94
C ASN A 184 -6.21 15.96 7.74
N PHE A 185 -5.98 16.85 6.78
CA PHE A 185 -5.11 16.59 5.64
C PHE A 185 -4.43 17.88 5.17
N LYS A 186 -3.20 17.75 4.70
CA LYS A 186 -2.45 18.85 4.10
C LYS A 186 -2.86 19.06 2.63
N VAL A 187 -2.95 20.33 2.24
CA VAL A 187 -2.91 20.79 0.85
C VAL A 187 -1.45 21.13 0.56
N ALA A 188 -0.87 20.47 -0.43
CA ALA A 188 0.52 20.63 -0.87
C ALA A 188 0.56 20.46 -2.39
N ASP A 189 1.62 20.93 -3.04
CA ASP A 189 1.74 20.91 -4.51
C ASP A 189 1.65 19.49 -5.08
N ASP A 190 2.30 18.54 -4.42
CA ASP A 190 2.28 17.11 -4.76
C ASP A 190 0.89 16.45 -4.58
N ARG A 191 -0.07 17.17 -4.01
CA ARG A 191 -1.42 16.71 -3.63
C ARG A 191 -2.48 17.81 -3.82
N ILE A 192 -2.31 18.64 -4.83
CA ILE A 192 -3.12 19.85 -5.05
C ILE A 192 -4.62 19.54 -5.23
N TRP A 193 -4.97 18.32 -5.66
CA TRP A 193 -6.35 17.82 -5.76
C TRP A 193 -7.12 17.84 -4.44
N ARG A 194 -6.44 18.00 -3.30
CA ARG A 194 -7.08 18.17 -1.99
C ARG A 194 -7.62 19.56 -1.75
N LYS A 195 -7.12 20.59 -2.46
CA LYS A 195 -7.50 21.98 -2.26
C LYS A 195 -9.00 22.23 -2.41
N PRO A 196 -9.69 21.72 -3.46
CA PRO A 196 -11.13 21.91 -3.58
C PRO A 196 -11.92 21.32 -2.40
N VAL A 197 -11.47 20.18 -1.86
CA VAL A 197 -12.08 19.56 -0.67
C VAL A 197 -11.83 20.43 0.55
N TYR A 198 -10.60 20.87 0.76
CA TYR A 198 -10.26 21.74 1.89
C TYR A 198 -11.11 23.01 1.91
N ASP A 199 -11.24 23.68 0.76
CA ASP A 199 -11.99 24.92 0.64
C ASP A 199 -13.49 24.75 0.90
N LEU A 200 -14.06 23.58 0.60
CA LEU A 200 -15.46 23.26 0.89
C LEU A 200 -15.76 23.14 2.38
N PHE A 201 -14.80 22.72 3.21
CA PHE A 201 -15.07 22.34 4.61
C PHE A 201 -14.35 23.20 5.66
N LYS A 202 -13.33 23.98 5.28
CA LYS A 202 -12.48 24.73 6.24
C LYS A 202 -13.24 25.68 7.16
N ASN A 203 -14.39 26.19 6.71
CA ASN A 203 -15.22 27.16 7.44
C ASN A 203 -16.58 26.58 7.87
N GLU A 204 -16.82 25.28 7.65
CA GLU A 204 -18.10 24.66 7.98
C GLU A 204 -18.19 24.41 9.50
N PRO A 205 -19.25 24.88 10.19
CA PRO A 205 -19.35 24.81 11.66
C PRO A 205 -19.45 23.37 12.18
N PHE A 206 -19.81 22.41 11.33
CA PHE A 206 -19.87 21.00 11.67
C PHE A 206 -18.58 20.24 11.36
N CYS A 207 -17.57 20.91 10.80
CA CYS A 207 -16.28 20.36 10.44
C CYS A 207 -15.17 20.89 11.35
N TYR A 208 -14.56 20.00 12.12
CA TYR A 208 -13.34 20.31 12.85
C TYR A 208 -12.14 20.28 11.91
N ASN A 209 -11.69 21.46 11.49
CA ASN A 209 -10.45 21.68 10.76
C ASN A 209 -9.26 21.61 11.72
N ALA A 210 -8.68 20.41 11.87
CA ALA A 210 -7.64 20.18 12.85
C ALA A 210 -6.29 20.77 12.39
N PRO A 211 -5.56 21.49 13.26
CA PRO A 211 -4.21 21.96 12.97
C PRO A 211 -3.22 20.79 12.87
N GLN A 212 -1.96 21.09 12.54
CA GLN A 212 -0.89 20.11 12.65
C GLN A 212 -0.73 19.69 14.12
N LYS A 213 -0.69 18.38 14.36
CA LYS A 213 -0.68 17.76 15.68
C LYS A 213 0.31 16.60 15.74
N SER A 214 0.67 16.18 16.95
CA SER A 214 1.42 14.94 17.12
C SER A 214 0.60 13.73 16.64
N PHE A 215 1.26 12.61 16.35
CA PHE A 215 0.56 11.39 15.93
C PHE A 215 -0.45 10.90 16.98
N TYR A 216 -0.13 11.04 18.27
CA TYR A 216 -1.05 10.71 19.36
C TYR A 216 -2.32 11.57 19.33
N GLU A 217 -2.18 12.89 19.26
CA GLU A 217 -3.31 13.82 19.26
C GLU A 217 -4.15 13.68 17.99
N TYR A 218 -3.52 13.41 16.85
CA TYR A 218 -4.21 13.10 15.59
C TYR A 218 -5.11 11.86 15.72
N LEU A 219 -4.57 10.75 16.25
CA LEU A 219 -5.37 9.54 16.49
C LEU A 219 -6.44 9.76 17.57
N TYR A 220 -6.17 10.61 18.56
CA TYR A 220 -7.13 10.98 19.58
C TYR A 220 -8.32 11.76 18.98
N ASP A 221 -8.08 12.79 18.17
CA ASP A 221 -9.14 13.51 17.45
C ASP A 221 -9.99 12.55 16.60
N MET A 222 -9.33 11.63 15.90
CA MET A 222 -10.00 10.62 15.09
C MET A 222 -10.89 9.70 15.94
N SER A 223 -10.44 9.30 17.12
CA SER A 223 -11.24 8.46 18.04
C SER A 223 -12.50 9.16 18.55
N ARG A 224 -12.49 10.49 18.64
CA ARG A 224 -13.62 11.35 19.01
C ARG A 224 -14.54 11.73 17.85
N SER A 225 -14.15 11.43 16.62
CA SER A 225 -14.87 11.89 15.43
C SER A 225 -15.81 10.82 14.87
N LYS A 226 -17.00 11.22 14.41
CA LYS A 226 -17.95 10.32 13.73
C LYS A 226 -17.49 10.03 12.30
N PHE A 227 -17.09 11.07 11.57
CA PHE A 227 -16.60 10.98 10.20
C PHE A 227 -15.24 11.65 10.03
N LEU A 228 -14.50 11.23 9.00
CA LEU A 228 -13.24 11.85 8.57
C LEU A 228 -13.28 12.08 7.05
N LEU A 229 -12.92 13.28 6.61
CA LEU A 229 -12.61 13.52 5.19
C LEU A 229 -11.30 12.81 4.82
N SER A 230 -11.40 11.83 3.91
CA SER A 230 -10.28 11.01 3.48
C SER A 230 -10.08 11.11 1.96
N PRO A 231 -9.74 12.29 1.42
CA PRO A 231 -9.36 12.40 0.02
C PRO A 231 -8.07 11.60 -0.23
N ALA A 232 -7.87 11.23 -1.49
CA ALA A 232 -6.75 10.41 -1.95
C ALA A 232 -5.39 10.85 -1.37
N GLY A 233 -4.54 9.85 -1.13
CA GLY A 233 -3.16 9.94 -0.66
C GLY A 233 -2.25 10.62 -1.67
N ALA A 234 -1.01 10.13 -1.80
CA ALA A 234 -0.23 10.34 -3.03
C ALA A 234 -0.60 9.31 -4.13
N GLY A 235 -1.34 8.26 -3.75
CA GLY A 235 -2.08 7.42 -4.69
C GLY A 235 -3.55 7.39 -4.30
N VAL A 236 -4.32 6.47 -4.90
CA VAL A 236 -5.77 6.37 -4.66
C VAL A 236 -6.11 6.08 -3.19
N ASP A 237 -5.33 5.21 -2.52
CA ASP A 237 -5.50 4.88 -1.09
C ASP A 237 -4.75 5.86 -0.16
N CYS A 238 -5.14 5.92 1.12
CA CYS A 238 -4.54 6.77 2.15
C CYS A 238 -4.45 6.07 3.51
N TYR A 239 -3.33 6.23 4.24
CA TYR A 239 -3.16 5.70 5.61
C TYR A 239 -4.32 6.14 6.52
N ARG A 240 -4.74 7.41 6.38
CA ARG A 240 -5.86 8.00 7.12
C ARG A 240 -7.15 7.21 7.03
N THR A 241 -7.42 6.57 5.89
CA THR A 241 -8.63 5.77 5.69
C THR A 241 -8.63 4.55 6.63
N TRP A 242 -7.50 3.85 6.72
CA TRP A 242 -7.35 2.64 7.55
C TRP A 242 -7.23 2.96 9.04
N GLU A 243 -6.56 4.07 9.37
CA GLU A 243 -6.53 4.62 10.73
C GLU A 243 -7.94 4.94 11.22
N ALA A 244 -8.75 5.66 10.41
CA ALA A 244 -10.12 6.01 10.76
C ALA A 244 -10.95 4.78 11.13
N LEU A 245 -10.89 3.77 10.27
CA LEU A 245 -11.59 2.50 10.47
C LEU A 245 -11.17 1.81 11.76
N LEU A 246 -9.87 1.82 12.10
CA LEU A 246 -9.37 1.20 13.33
C LEU A 246 -9.91 1.92 14.58
N PHE A 247 -9.95 3.25 14.56
CA PHE A 247 -10.45 4.09 15.64
C PHE A 247 -11.97 4.32 15.61
N GLY A 248 -12.68 3.61 14.73
CA GLY A 248 -14.15 3.63 14.60
C GLY A 248 -14.72 4.94 14.03
N CYS A 249 -13.87 5.78 13.45
CA CYS A 249 -14.26 6.94 12.67
C CYS A 249 -14.59 6.49 11.25
N ILE A 250 -15.70 6.97 10.68
CA ILE A 250 -16.18 6.55 9.36
C ILE A 250 -15.50 7.42 8.29
N PRO A 251 -14.53 6.92 7.51
CA PRO A 251 -13.92 7.70 6.45
C PRO A 251 -14.92 7.95 5.31
N ILE A 252 -14.83 9.16 4.76
CA ILE A 252 -15.50 9.57 3.54
C ILE A 252 -14.45 9.62 2.43
N VAL A 253 -14.65 8.84 1.38
CA VAL A 253 -13.71 8.70 0.26
C VAL A 253 -14.43 8.95 -1.06
N LYS A 254 -13.70 9.43 -2.06
CA LYS A 254 -14.22 9.53 -3.42
C LYS A 254 -14.17 8.16 -4.12
N ARG A 255 -15.20 7.84 -4.91
CA ARG A 255 -15.30 6.62 -5.71
C ARG A 255 -14.02 6.37 -6.54
N SER A 256 -13.54 5.13 -6.55
CA SER A 256 -12.30 4.76 -7.24
C SER A 256 -12.19 3.26 -7.57
N THR A 257 -11.03 2.84 -8.09
CA THR A 257 -10.73 1.44 -8.41
C THR A 257 -10.60 0.54 -7.17
N ILE A 258 -10.40 1.11 -5.99
CA ILE A 258 -10.19 0.36 -4.73
C ILE A 258 -11.46 0.18 -3.91
N ASP A 259 -12.63 0.65 -4.37
CA ASP A 259 -13.92 0.56 -3.66
C ASP A 259 -14.20 -0.86 -3.09
N SER A 260 -13.79 -1.90 -3.83
CA SER A 260 -13.97 -3.29 -3.43
C SER A 260 -13.26 -3.67 -2.12
N LEU A 261 -12.22 -2.93 -1.72
CA LEU A 261 -11.54 -3.10 -0.42
C LEU A 261 -12.46 -2.72 0.74
N PHE A 262 -13.33 -1.73 0.53
CA PHE A 262 -14.20 -1.16 1.55
C PHE A 262 -15.53 -1.89 1.70
N LYS A 263 -15.80 -2.90 0.86
CA LYS A 263 -16.98 -3.76 1.02
C LYS A 263 -17.04 -4.32 2.44
N ASP A 264 -18.20 -4.26 3.08
CA ASP A 264 -18.45 -4.71 4.46
C ASP A 264 -17.65 -3.94 5.55
N LEU A 265 -17.09 -2.78 5.22
CA LEU A 265 -16.46 -1.84 6.15
C LEU A 265 -17.26 -0.54 6.24
N PRO A 266 -17.18 0.19 7.37
CA PRO A 266 -17.89 1.45 7.53
C PRO A 266 -17.16 2.57 6.77
N VAL A 267 -17.39 2.66 5.47
CA VAL A 267 -16.83 3.70 4.59
C VAL A 267 -17.96 4.36 3.82
N VAL A 268 -17.99 5.69 3.77
CA VAL A 268 -18.90 6.43 2.89
C VAL A 268 -18.17 6.71 1.59
N ILE A 269 -18.58 6.02 0.52
CA ILE A 269 -18.08 6.27 -0.83
C ILE A 269 -19.02 7.29 -1.50
N ILE A 270 -18.46 8.41 -1.95
CA ILE A 270 -19.19 9.49 -2.63
C ILE A 270 -18.65 9.72 -4.04
N ASP A 271 -19.50 10.29 -4.89
CA ASP A 271 -19.12 10.71 -6.24
C ASP A 271 -18.65 12.18 -6.28
N ASP A 272 -19.26 13.04 -5.46
CA ASP A 272 -18.90 14.47 -5.31
C ASP A 272 -18.87 14.86 -3.81
N TRP A 273 -17.83 15.59 -3.40
CA TRP A 273 -17.66 16.14 -2.06
C TRP A 273 -18.79 17.10 -1.66
N ARG A 274 -19.43 17.78 -2.61
CA ARG A 274 -20.56 18.68 -2.34
C ARG A 274 -21.78 17.96 -1.74
N GLN A 275 -21.86 16.64 -1.87
CA GLN A 275 -22.92 15.83 -1.25
C GLN A 275 -22.77 15.76 0.28
N VAL A 276 -21.59 16.05 0.81
CA VAL A 276 -21.28 15.93 2.23
C VAL A 276 -21.76 17.18 2.96
N THR A 277 -23.02 17.18 3.35
CA THR A 277 -23.63 18.20 4.22
C THR A 277 -23.83 17.63 5.63
N ARG A 278 -24.11 18.50 6.61
CA ARG A 278 -24.49 18.06 7.96
C ARG A 278 -25.62 17.02 7.96
N ASP A 279 -26.71 17.30 7.24
CA ASP A 279 -27.86 16.41 7.15
C ASP A 279 -27.52 15.06 6.51
N PHE A 280 -26.70 15.09 5.46
CA PHE A 280 -26.19 13.88 4.82
C PHE A 280 -25.43 13.01 5.83
N LEU A 281 -24.52 13.62 6.61
CA LEU A 281 -23.71 12.93 7.61
C LEU A 281 -24.57 12.35 8.74
N GLU A 282 -25.50 13.13 9.28
CA GLU A 282 -26.39 12.68 10.36
C GLU A 282 -27.28 11.51 9.91
N LYS A 283 -27.82 11.58 8.68
CA LYS A 283 -28.57 10.48 8.07
C LYS A 283 -27.70 9.24 7.86
N LYS A 284 -26.50 9.40 7.30
CA LYS A 284 -25.55 8.29 7.11
C LYS A 284 -25.16 7.66 8.44
N TYR A 285 -24.91 8.44 9.47
CA TYR A 285 -24.52 7.92 10.79
C TYR A 285 -25.62 7.03 11.39
N LYS A 286 -26.88 7.47 11.33
CA LYS A 286 -28.05 6.70 11.79
C LYS A 286 -28.25 5.40 11.00
N GLN A 287 -27.95 5.41 9.70
CA GLN A 287 -28.04 4.23 8.84
C GLN A 287 -26.90 3.24 9.15
N MET A 288 -25.67 3.74 9.21
CA MET A 288 -24.47 2.94 9.34
C MET A 288 -24.28 2.36 10.74
N SER A 289 -24.83 2.98 11.79
CA SER A 289 -24.77 2.46 13.16
C SER A 289 -25.54 1.15 13.36
N LYS A 290 -26.44 0.80 12.44
CA LYS A 290 -27.25 -0.43 12.48
C LYS A 290 -26.58 -1.62 11.77
N ILE A 291 -25.46 -1.40 11.10
CA ILE A 291 -24.81 -2.41 10.26
C ILE A 291 -23.70 -3.09 11.05
N LYS A 292 -23.65 -4.43 10.97
CA LYS A 292 -22.53 -5.21 11.49
C LYS A 292 -21.42 -5.30 10.43
N TYR A 293 -20.28 -4.69 10.72
CA TYR A 293 -19.13 -4.66 9.81
C TYR A 293 -18.11 -5.76 10.08
N ARG A 294 -17.36 -6.13 9.04
CA ARG A 294 -16.31 -7.16 9.07
C ARG A 294 -14.96 -6.58 9.50
N ARG A 295 -14.82 -6.36 10.81
CA ARG A 295 -13.62 -5.72 11.40
C ARG A 295 -12.33 -6.51 11.19
N GLU A 296 -12.40 -7.81 10.92
CA GLU A 296 -11.22 -8.63 10.62
C GLU A 296 -10.46 -8.15 9.37
N LYS A 297 -11.12 -7.46 8.44
CA LYS A 297 -10.48 -6.86 7.25
C LYS A 297 -9.52 -5.71 7.59
N LEU A 298 -9.54 -5.19 8.82
CA LEU A 298 -8.62 -4.15 9.29
C LEU A 298 -7.27 -4.70 9.73
N PHE A 299 -7.11 -6.03 9.76
CA PHE A 299 -5.92 -6.68 10.29
C PHE A 299 -5.23 -7.55 9.23
N MET A 300 -3.91 -7.62 9.34
CA MET A 300 -3.02 -8.38 8.47
C MET A 300 -3.44 -9.85 8.27
N PRO A 301 -3.92 -10.59 9.30
CA PRO A 301 -4.28 -12.01 9.14
C PRO A 301 -5.32 -12.27 8.04
N TYR A 302 -6.31 -11.37 7.88
CA TYR A 302 -7.32 -11.52 6.84
C TYR A 302 -6.70 -11.50 5.45
N TRP A 303 -5.77 -10.57 5.21
CA TRP A 303 -5.14 -10.35 3.91
C TRP A 303 -4.09 -11.41 3.61
N LEU A 304 -3.29 -11.83 4.60
CA LEU A 304 -2.38 -12.96 4.44
C LEU A 304 -3.14 -14.24 4.11
N ASN A 305 -4.26 -14.52 4.77
CA ASN A 305 -5.10 -15.67 4.42
C ASN A 305 -5.65 -15.57 2.99
N LYS A 306 -6.05 -14.37 2.54
CA LYS A 306 -6.51 -14.14 1.16
C LYS A 306 -5.39 -14.44 0.14
N ILE A 307 -4.17 -13.98 0.41
CA ILE A 307 -2.99 -14.21 -0.44
C ILE A 307 -2.60 -15.70 -0.43
N LYS A 308 -2.52 -16.33 0.75
CA LYS A 308 -2.19 -17.76 0.87
C LYS A 308 -3.24 -18.66 0.21
N LYS A 309 -4.52 -18.28 0.23
CA LYS A 309 -5.57 -18.97 -0.56
C LYS A 309 -5.33 -18.86 -2.06
N ALA A 310 -4.88 -17.70 -2.55
CA ALA A 310 -4.51 -17.54 -3.96
C ALA A 310 -3.27 -18.37 -4.32
N GLN A 311 -2.22 -18.34 -3.48
CA GLN A 311 -1.04 -19.21 -3.62
C GLN A 311 -1.43 -20.69 -3.68
N LYS A 312 -2.28 -21.16 -2.77
CA LYS A 312 -2.77 -22.55 -2.78
C LYS A 312 -3.50 -22.89 -4.09
N LYS A 313 -4.32 -21.99 -4.62
CA LYS A 313 -5.00 -22.17 -5.91
C LYS A 313 -4.00 -22.27 -7.07
N VAL A 314 -2.96 -21.44 -7.09
CA VAL A 314 -1.89 -21.51 -8.09
C VAL A 314 -1.16 -22.85 -8.00
N ARG A 315 -0.79 -23.29 -6.79
CA ARG A 315 -0.15 -24.59 -6.54
C ARG A 315 -1.02 -25.76 -6.98
N ILE A 316 -2.34 -25.74 -6.71
CA ILE A 316 -3.25 -26.80 -7.18
C ILE A 316 -3.38 -26.78 -8.71
N ARG A 317 -3.53 -25.59 -9.30
CA ARG A 317 -3.76 -25.45 -10.75
C ARG A 317 -2.54 -25.84 -11.58
N TYR A 318 -1.33 -25.63 -11.06
CA TYR A 318 -0.08 -25.76 -11.82
C TYR A 318 0.95 -26.70 -11.20
N GLY A 319 0.70 -27.25 -10.01
CA GLY A 319 1.62 -28.15 -9.29
C GLY A 319 1.42 -29.63 -9.59
N SER A 320 0.51 -29.98 -10.49
CA SER A 320 0.39 -31.33 -11.04
C SER A 320 1.08 -31.40 -12.38
N LYS A 321 2.36 -31.75 -12.36
CA LYS A 321 3.07 -32.57 -13.37
C LYS A 321 4.38 -33.04 -12.77
#